data_AF-A0A1V2B0I0-F1
#
_entry.id   AF-A0A1V2B0I0-F1
#
_cell.length_a   1.000
_cell.length_b   1.000
_cell.length_c   1.000
_cell.angle_alpha   90.00
_cell.angle_beta   90.00
_cell.angle_gamma   90.00
#
_symmetry.space_group_name_H-M   'P 1'
#
loop_
_entity.id
_entity.type
_entity.pdbx_description
1 polymer ?
#
loop_
_entity_poly.entity_id
_entity_poly.type
_entity_poly.pdbx_seq_one_letter_code
_entity_poly.pdbx_strand_id
1 'polypeptide(L)'
;MNFFERLFNNPANTDHLAQCPRCLGKGYVDMDDIKRLKNELKWRPGKCAYCNGKGKVEPALITKVAADEAYLTVDESKRERDLFMEGDPAAVRRGELYKENVDRWIHQIKEMYFEECMSVEEIVAAILQGRPGVGDKEVKELLVYVQKVIDSATKN
;
A
#
# COMPACT_ATOMS: atom_id res chain seq x y z
N MET A 1 -19.08 20.47 38.06
CA MET A 1 -17.63 20.80 38.18
C MET A 1 -16.86 19.85 37.29
N ASN A 2 -16.56 20.22 36.04
CA ASN A 2 -15.63 19.47 35.18
C ASN A 2 -14.54 20.42 34.72
N PHE A 3 -13.66 20.80 35.65
CA PHE A 3 -12.50 21.65 35.36
C PHE A 3 -11.36 20.85 34.70
N PHE A 4 -11.36 19.50 34.85
CA PHE A 4 -10.30 18.62 34.35
C PHE A 4 -10.49 18.11 32.91
N GLU A 5 -11.67 18.25 32.30
CA GLU A 5 -11.90 17.84 30.90
C GLU A 5 -11.33 18.84 29.87
N ARG A 6 -10.95 20.04 30.31
CA ARG A 6 -10.37 21.10 29.45
C ARG A 6 -8.85 21.11 29.36
N LEU A 7 -8.15 20.28 30.14
CA LEU A 7 -6.68 20.23 30.13
C LEU A 7 -6.08 19.19 29.17
N PHE A 8 -6.90 18.28 28.62
CA PHE A 8 -6.45 17.27 27.63
C PHE A 8 -7.06 17.44 26.24
N ASN A 9 -8.04 18.33 26.07
CA ASN A 9 -8.47 18.80 24.75
C ASN A 9 -7.70 20.08 24.39
N ASN A 10 -6.42 19.91 24.12
CA ASN A 10 -5.68 20.91 23.36
C ASN A 10 -5.82 20.51 21.90
N PRO A 11 -6.76 21.09 21.10
CA PRO A 11 -6.62 21.01 19.67
C PRO A 11 -5.36 21.81 19.36
N ALA A 12 -4.20 21.12 19.32
CA ALA A 12 -3.04 21.65 18.63
C ALA A 12 -3.57 22.19 17.31
N ASN A 13 -3.39 23.48 17.08
CA ASN A 13 -4.03 24.26 16.04
C ASN A 13 -3.79 23.61 14.67
N THR A 14 -4.67 22.69 14.25
CA THR A 14 -4.56 21.87 13.02
C THR A 14 -5.37 22.47 11.88
N ASP A 15 -5.81 23.73 12.00
CA ASP A 15 -6.56 24.44 10.97
C ASP A 15 -5.75 24.62 9.67
N HIS A 16 -4.42 24.50 9.74
CA HIS A 16 -3.53 24.51 8.58
C HIS A 16 -3.41 23.16 7.86
N LEU A 17 -3.86 22.05 8.49
CA LEU A 17 -3.72 20.71 7.91
C LEU A 17 -4.88 20.40 6.96
N ALA A 18 -4.55 19.90 5.78
CA ALA A 18 -5.52 19.42 4.80
C ALA A 18 -6.01 18.01 5.15
N GLN A 19 -7.22 17.68 4.68
CA GLN A 19 -7.73 16.31 4.70
C GLN A 19 -6.80 15.40 3.88
N CYS A 20 -6.45 14.24 4.42
CA CYS A 20 -5.59 13.28 3.72
C CYS A 20 -6.28 12.80 2.43
N PRO A 21 -5.66 12.97 1.25
CA PRO A 21 -6.27 12.60 -0.03
C PRO A 21 -6.30 11.08 -0.26
N ARG A 22 -5.41 10.33 0.41
CA ARG A 22 -5.36 8.86 0.29
C ARG A 22 -6.57 8.20 0.96
N CYS A 23 -6.83 8.51 2.22
CA CYS A 23 -7.89 7.90 3.03
C CYS A 23 -9.12 8.78 3.23
N LEU A 24 -9.21 9.92 2.54
CA LEU A 24 -10.31 10.88 2.65
C LEU A 24 -10.64 11.25 4.11
N GLY A 25 -9.61 11.46 4.95
CA GLY A 25 -9.81 11.82 6.35
C GLY A 25 -10.04 10.65 7.33
N LYS A 26 -10.26 9.43 6.85
CA LYS A 26 -10.61 8.27 7.69
C LYS A 26 -9.46 7.78 8.57
N GLY A 27 -8.21 8.06 8.20
CA GLY A 27 -7.02 7.44 8.82
C GLY A 27 -6.83 5.95 8.47
N TYR A 28 -7.80 5.34 7.78
CA TYR A 28 -7.78 3.96 7.32
C TYR A 28 -8.09 3.95 5.82
N VAL A 29 -7.36 3.13 5.05
CA VAL A 29 -7.58 2.91 3.62
C VAL A 29 -8.41 1.64 3.48
N ASP A 30 -9.61 1.75 2.91
CA ASP A 30 -10.48 0.61 2.61
C ASP A 30 -10.42 0.21 1.13
N MET A 31 -11.21 -0.81 0.76
CA MET A 31 -11.25 -1.28 -0.62
C MET A 31 -11.75 -0.23 -1.62
N ASP A 32 -12.64 0.66 -1.20
CA ASP A 32 -13.15 1.73 -2.07
C ASP A 32 -12.06 2.77 -2.35
N ASP A 33 -11.24 3.11 -1.35
CA ASP A 33 -10.07 3.96 -1.55
C ASP A 33 -9.04 3.30 -2.48
N ILE A 34 -8.76 2.01 -2.28
CA ILE A 34 -7.80 1.26 -3.11
C ILE A 34 -8.26 1.26 -4.57
N LYS A 35 -9.54 1.01 -4.82
CA LYS A 35 -10.14 1.03 -6.16
C LYS A 35 -10.11 2.42 -6.78
N ARG A 36 -10.49 3.45 -6.02
CA ARG A 36 -10.43 4.85 -6.48
C ARG A 36 -9.01 5.27 -6.87
N LEU A 37 -8.01 4.76 -6.17
CA LEU A 37 -6.59 5.05 -6.39
C LEU A 37 -5.89 4.01 -7.29
N LYS A 38 -6.64 3.10 -7.93
CA LYS A 38 -6.12 2.12 -8.90
C LYS A 38 -4.95 1.28 -8.37
N ASN A 39 -5.01 0.88 -7.10
CA ASN A 39 -3.96 0.14 -6.41
C ASN A 39 -4.41 -1.27 -5.97
N GLU A 40 -5.40 -1.86 -6.63
CA GLU A 40 -6.05 -3.12 -6.22
C GLU A 40 -5.08 -4.29 -6.13
N LEU A 41 -4.04 -4.33 -6.96
CA LEU A 41 -3.02 -5.38 -6.93
C LEU A 41 -1.81 -5.03 -6.06
N LYS A 42 -1.72 -3.80 -5.57
CA LYS A 42 -0.55 -3.31 -4.85
C LYS A 42 -0.81 -3.13 -3.36
N TRP A 43 -2.06 -2.88 -2.97
CA TRP A 43 -2.44 -2.58 -1.60
C TRP A 43 -3.42 -3.57 -1.00
N ARG A 44 -3.41 -3.62 0.34
CA ARG A 44 -4.43 -4.23 1.18
C ARG A 44 -5.05 -3.16 2.08
N PRO A 45 -6.33 -3.29 2.48
CA PRO A 45 -6.93 -2.39 3.45
C PRO A 45 -6.15 -2.34 4.75
N GLY A 46 -6.07 -1.17 5.37
CA GLY A 46 -5.25 -0.99 6.56
C GLY A 46 -5.11 0.44 7.02
N LYS A 47 -4.30 0.64 8.06
CA LYS A 47 -3.89 1.97 8.51
C LYS A 47 -3.30 2.76 7.34
N CYS A 48 -3.74 4.00 7.15
CA CYS A 48 -3.26 4.81 6.04
C CYS A 48 -1.79 5.20 6.23
N ALA A 49 -0.89 4.63 5.42
CA ALA A 49 0.55 4.91 5.49
C ALA A 49 0.88 6.39 5.20
N TYR A 50 0.18 7.00 4.24
CA TYR A 50 0.37 8.39 3.80
C TYR A 50 0.21 9.44 4.90
N CYS A 51 -0.87 9.36 5.70
CA CYS A 51 -1.07 10.24 6.85
C CYS A 51 -0.68 9.58 8.19
N ASN A 52 -0.05 8.40 8.14
CA ASN A 52 0.23 7.56 9.29
C ASN A 52 -0.98 7.36 10.24
N GLY A 53 -2.17 7.18 9.68
CA GLY A 53 -3.41 7.00 10.44
C GLY A 53 -4.07 8.25 11.02
N LYS A 54 -3.51 9.45 10.78
CA LYS A 54 -4.03 10.70 11.36
C LYS A 54 -5.27 11.27 10.66
N GLY A 55 -5.53 10.89 9.40
CA GLY A 55 -6.59 11.47 8.57
C GLY A 55 -6.29 12.88 8.00
N LYS A 56 -5.25 13.57 8.50
CA LYS A 56 -4.82 14.88 7.99
C LYS A 56 -3.34 14.89 7.62
N VAL A 57 -2.96 15.79 6.72
CA VAL A 57 -1.58 15.99 6.24
C VAL A 57 -1.28 17.47 6.01
N GLU A 58 0.01 17.82 5.98
CA GLU A 58 0.44 19.14 5.52
C GLU A 58 0.08 19.33 4.04
N PRO A 59 -0.48 20.49 3.62
CA PRO A 59 -0.82 20.74 2.22
C PRO A 59 0.38 20.56 1.27
N ALA A 60 1.58 20.93 1.71
CA ALA A 60 2.82 20.77 0.94
C ALA A 60 3.19 19.31 0.65
N LEU A 61 2.67 18.35 1.42
CA LEU A 61 2.88 16.93 1.14
C LEU A 61 2.09 16.49 -0.10
N ILE A 62 0.87 17.01 -0.27
CA ILE A 62 -0.04 16.66 -1.37
C ILE A 62 0.58 17.03 -2.72
N THR A 63 1.36 18.11 -2.78
CA THR A 63 2.04 18.54 -4.00
C THR A 63 3.32 17.75 -4.30
N LYS A 64 3.88 17.05 -3.31
CA LYS A 64 5.16 16.33 -3.44
C LYS A 64 4.98 14.83 -3.66
N VAL A 65 4.01 14.23 -2.99
CA VAL A 65 3.78 12.79 -3.01
C VAL A 65 2.35 12.51 -3.41
N ALA A 66 2.20 11.74 -4.49
CA ALA A 66 0.89 11.36 -5.00
C ALA A 66 0.12 10.50 -3.98
N ALA A 67 -1.20 10.69 -3.93
CA ALA A 67 -2.06 9.97 -2.99
C ALA A 67 -2.07 8.45 -3.25
N ASP A 68 -1.77 8.02 -4.47
CA ASP A 68 -1.69 6.64 -4.94
C ASP A 68 -0.28 6.02 -4.86
N GLU A 69 0.70 6.70 -4.24
CA GLU A 69 2.09 6.23 -4.14
C GLU A 69 2.21 4.86 -3.44
N ALA A 70 2.53 3.82 -4.22
CA ALA A 70 2.46 2.44 -3.80
C ALA A 70 3.54 2.05 -2.78
N TYR A 71 4.68 2.73 -2.80
CA TYR A 71 5.81 2.44 -1.90
C TYR A 71 5.51 2.76 -0.42
N LEU A 72 4.57 3.67 -0.17
CA LEU A 72 4.15 4.01 1.17
C LEU A 72 3.23 2.91 1.74
N THR A 73 3.82 1.90 2.38
CA THR A 73 3.12 0.80 3.05
C THR A 73 3.15 0.93 4.58
N VAL A 74 2.40 0.09 5.28
CA VAL A 74 2.36 0.10 6.77
C VAL A 74 3.63 -0.47 7.39
N ASP A 75 4.34 -1.32 6.67
CA ASP A 75 5.55 -2.01 7.13
C ASP A 75 6.79 -1.11 6.99
N GLU A 76 6.71 -0.05 6.18
CA GLU A 76 7.78 0.93 6.07
C GLU A 76 8.00 1.68 7.39
N SER A 77 9.27 1.69 7.82
CA SER A 77 9.69 2.39 9.02
C SER A 77 9.32 3.87 8.96
N LYS A 78 9.10 4.50 10.12
CA LYS A 78 8.85 5.94 10.19
C LYS A 78 9.96 6.74 9.48
N ARG A 79 11.21 6.34 9.69
CA ARG A 79 12.38 7.01 9.09
C ARG A 79 12.36 6.94 7.57
N GLU A 80 12.12 5.76 6.99
CA GLU A 80 12.10 5.59 5.53
C GLU A 80 10.98 6.43 4.91
N ARG A 81 9.80 6.42 5.55
CA ARG A 81 8.66 7.22 5.13
C ARG A 81 8.95 8.71 5.14
N ASP A 82 9.56 9.22 6.21
CA ASP A 82 9.90 10.64 6.32
C ASP A 82 10.90 11.02 5.21
N LEU A 83 11.96 10.23 5.01
CA LEU A 83 12.94 10.44 3.93
C LEU A 83 12.29 10.48 2.55
N PHE A 84 11.40 9.52 2.27
CA PHE A 84 10.68 9.46 1.00
C PHE A 84 9.77 10.69 0.81
N MET A 85 9.01 11.07 1.85
CA MET A 85 8.10 12.22 1.80
C MET A 85 8.83 13.57 1.69
N GLU A 86 10.05 13.65 2.21
CA GLU A 86 10.93 14.81 2.09
C GLU A 86 11.62 14.90 0.71
N GLY A 87 11.56 13.82 -0.08
CA GLY A 87 12.17 13.74 -1.41
C GLY A 87 13.65 13.40 -1.38
N ASP A 88 14.14 12.69 -0.35
CA ASP A 88 15.50 12.18 -0.31
C ASP A 88 15.79 11.33 -1.57
N PRO A 89 16.84 11.64 -2.37
CA PRO A 89 17.06 10.96 -3.63
C PRO A 89 17.28 9.44 -3.52
N ALA A 90 17.83 8.95 -2.39
CA ALA A 90 18.03 7.52 -2.21
C ALA A 90 16.71 6.81 -1.86
N ALA A 91 15.87 7.43 -1.02
CA ALA A 91 14.54 6.91 -0.71
C ALA A 91 13.62 6.91 -1.93
N VAL A 92 13.61 8.00 -2.71
CA VAL A 92 12.83 8.08 -3.95
C VAL A 92 13.23 6.98 -4.93
N ARG A 93 14.54 6.76 -5.14
CA ARG A 93 15.03 5.64 -5.99
C ARG A 93 14.60 4.26 -5.49
N ARG A 94 14.57 4.04 -4.17
CA ARG A 94 14.06 2.77 -3.61
C ARG A 94 12.57 2.60 -3.90
N GLY A 95 11.78 3.68 -3.81
CA GLY A 95 10.36 3.64 -4.15
C GLY A 95 10.09 3.38 -5.63
N GLU A 96 10.88 3.98 -6.51
CA GLU A 96 10.84 3.70 -7.96
C GLU A 96 11.14 2.23 -8.24
N LEU A 97 12.24 1.70 -7.67
CA LEU A 97 12.63 0.30 -7.82
C LEU A 97 11.58 -0.65 -7.23
N TYR A 98 10.97 -0.30 -6.09
CA TYR A 98 9.89 -1.08 -5.51
C TYR A 98 8.69 -1.17 -6.47
N LYS A 99 8.27 -0.05 -7.06
CA LYS A 99 7.17 0.00 -8.01
C LYS A 99 7.46 -0.87 -9.24
N GLU A 100 8.66 -0.74 -9.81
CA GLU A 100 9.09 -1.57 -10.95
C GLU A 100 9.11 -3.06 -10.62
N ASN A 101 9.57 -3.44 -9.42
CA ASN A 101 9.61 -4.83 -9.00
C ASN A 101 8.20 -5.40 -8.79
N VAL A 102 7.29 -4.65 -8.19
CA VAL A 102 5.89 -5.06 -8.03
C VAL A 102 5.21 -5.23 -9.40
N ASP A 103 5.41 -4.28 -10.31
CA ASP A 103 4.84 -4.35 -11.66
C ASP A 103 5.40 -5.53 -12.46
N ARG A 104 6.71 -5.77 -12.37
CA ARG A 104 7.37 -6.94 -12.97
C ARG A 104 6.83 -8.24 -12.41
N TRP A 105 6.63 -8.32 -11.09
CA TRP A 105 6.10 -9.53 -10.46
C TRP A 105 4.65 -9.82 -10.87
N ILE A 106 3.81 -8.78 -10.95
CA ILE A 106 2.44 -8.90 -11.47
C ILE A 106 2.46 -9.36 -12.94
N HIS A 107 3.37 -8.82 -13.74
CA HIS A 107 3.51 -9.22 -15.15
C HIS A 107 3.92 -10.69 -15.28
N GLN A 108 4.93 -11.12 -14.51
CA GLN A 108 5.40 -12.51 -14.50
C GLN A 108 4.28 -13.49 -14.12
N ILE A 109 3.42 -13.15 -13.15
CA ILE A 109 2.25 -13.97 -12.81
C ILE A 109 1.31 -14.13 -14.00
N LYS A 110 1.12 -13.07 -14.79
CA LYS A 110 0.28 -13.10 -15.98
C LYS A 110 0.90 -13.94 -17.09
N GLU A 111 2.20 -13.79 -17.35
CA GLU A 111 2.94 -14.60 -18.34
C GLU A 111 2.83 -16.10 -18.01
N MET A 112 3.11 -16.49 -16.76
CA MET A 112 3.00 -17.88 -16.32
C MET A 112 1.60 -18.46 -16.55
N TYR A 113 0.54 -17.66 -16.32
CA TYR A 113 -0.83 -18.12 -16.51
C TYR A 113 -1.26 -18.17 -17.99
N PHE A 114 -1.09 -17.05 -18.71
CA PHE A 114 -1.68 -16.88 -20.04
C PHE A 114 -0.80 -17.39 -21.18
N GLU A 115 0.53 -17.43 -20.99
CA GLU A 115 1.48 -17.83 -22.03
C GLU A 115 2.03 -19.24 -21.74
N GLU A 116 2.42 -19.50 -20.50
CA GLU A 116 2.97 -20.80 -20.08
C GLU A 116 1.88 -21.80 -19.67
N CYS A 117 0.60 -21.38 -19.67
CA CYS A 117 -0.57 -22.20 -19.37
C CYS A 117 -0.54 -22.88 -17.99
N MET A 118 0.14 -22.28 -17.00
CA MET A 118 0.20 -22.80 -15.64
C MET A 118 -1.10 -22.52 -14.87
N SER A 119 -1.52 -23.48 -14.04
CA SER A 119 -2.59 -23.27 -13.05
C SER A 119 -2.16 -22.35 -11.91
N VAL A 120 -3.12 -21.86 -11.13
CA VAL A 120 -2.86 -21.02 -9.95
C VAL A 120 -1.97 -21.75 -8.94
N GLU A 121 -2.24 -23.04 -8.73
CA GLU A 121 -1.48 -23.90 -7.82
C GLU A 121 -0.04 -24.11 -8.31
N GLU A 122 0.16 -24.32 -9.61
CA GLU A 122 1.50 -24.46 -10.21
C GLU A 122 2.30 -23.16 -10.12
N ILE A 123 1.66 -22.01 -10.36
CA ILE A 123 2.27 -20.69 -10.20
C ILE A 123 2.72 -20.48 -8.76
N VAL A 124 1.86 -20.78 -7.78
CA VAL A 124 2.23 -20.67 -6.36
C VAL A 124 3.37 -21.61 -6.02
N ALA A 125 3.34 -22.85 -6.48
CA ALA A 125 4.43 -23.81 -6.26
C ALA A 125 5.76 -23.29 -6.85
N ALA A 126 5.75 -22.70 -8.04
CA ALA A 126 6.92 -22.10 -8.68
C ALA A 126 7.46 -20.89 -7.89
N ILE A 127 6.58 -20.00 -7.42
CA ILE A 127 6.99 -18.83 -6.60
C ILE A 127 7.63 -19.28 -5.27
N LEU A 128 7.13 -20.36 -4.69
CA LEU A 128 7.63 -20.90 -3.42
C LEU A 128 8.85 -21.81 -3.58
N GLN A 129 9.23 -22.15 -4.81
CA GLN A 129 10.38 -23.00 -5.10
C GLN A 129 11.65 -22.30 -4.58
N GLY A 130 12.27 -22.87 -3.54
CA GLY A 130 13.43 -22.28 -2.84
C GLY A 130 13.12 -21.54 -1.54
N ARG A 131 11.86 -21.53 -1.07
CA ARG A 131 11.46 -21.02 0.25
C ARG A 131 10.91 -22.13 1.15
N PRO A 132 11.77 -23.02 1.69
CA PRO A 132 11.32 -24.05 2.62
C PRO A 132 10.77 -23.42 3.90
N GLY A 133 9.68 -23.99 4.43
CA GLY A 133 9.11 -23.58 5.73
C GLY A 133 8.04 -22.48 5.66
N VAL A 134 7.52 -22.15 4.48
CA VAL A 134 6.36 -21.25 4.31
C VAL A 134 5.12 -21.91 4.92
N GLY A 135 4.43 -21.21 5.81
CA GLY A 135 3.27 -21.75 6.52
C GLY A 135 1.99 -21.75 5.68
N ASP A 136 1.05 -22.64 6.00
CA ASP A 136 -0.24 -22.81 5.28
C ASP A 136 -1.01 -21.50 5.07
N LYS A 137 -0.93 -20.57 6.03
CA LYS A 137 -1.58 -19.27 5.92
C LYS A 137 -0.99 -18.44 4.78
N GLU A 138 0.33 -18.39 4.68
CA GLU A 138 1.03 -17.63 3.63
C GLU A 138 0.76 -18.24 2.25
N VAL A 139 0.73 -19.58 2.16
CA VAL A 139 0.35 -20.29 0.92
C VAL A 139 -1.07 -19.89 0.49
N LYS A 140 -2.04 -19.91 1.41
CA LYS A 140 -3.42 -19.50 1.12
C LYS A 140 -3.53 -18.05 0.68
N GLU A 141 -2.81 -17.14 1.34
CA GLU A 141 -2.77 -15.74 0.95
C GLU A 141 -2.16 -15.53 -0.44
N LEU A 142 -1.13 -16.31 -0.79
CA LEU A 142 -0.50 -16.25 -2.10
C LEU A 142 -1.41 -16.81 -3.20
N LEU A 143 -2.12 -17.92 -2.96
CA LEU A 143 -3.13 -18.46 -3.88
C LEU A 143 -4.20 -17.41 -4.19
N VAL A 144 -4.75 -16.77 -3.15
CA VAL A 144 -5.76 -15.70 -3.31
C VAL A 144 -5.20 -14.53 -4.10
N TYR A 145 -3.95 -14.14 -3.86
CA TYR A 145 -3.32 -13.05 -4.58
C TYR A 145 -3.09 -13.38 -6.06
N VAL A 146 -2.57 -14.57 -6.38
CA VAL A 146 -2.35 -15.01 -7.77
C VAL A 146 -3.68 -15.05 -8.52
N GLN A 147 -4.72 -15.63 -7.94
CA GLN A 147 -6.07 -15.63 -8.52
C GLN A 147 -6.56 -14.20 -8.79
N LYS A 148 -6.35 -13.27 -7.84
CA LYS A 148 -6.73 -11.86 -8.01
C LYS A 148 -6.02 -11.19 -9.18
N VAL A 149 -4.72 -11.48 -9.40
CA VAL A 149 -3.96 -10.96 -10.54
C VAL A 149 -4.56 -11.47 -11.86
N ILE A 150 -4.88 -12.75 -11.94
CA ILE A 150 -5.50 -13.37 -13.13
C ILE A 150 -6.87 -12.77 -13.42
N ASP A 151 -7.74 -12.68 -12.40
CA ASP A 151 -9.07 -12.08 -12.51
C ASP A 151 -9.03 -10.62 -12.99
N SER A 152 -7.98 -9.87 -12.63
CA SER A 152 -7.81 -8.48 -13.07
C SER A 152 -7.46 -8.36 -14.56
N ALA A 153 -6.89 -9.41 -15.15
CA ALA A 153 -6.51 -9.45 -16.55
C ALA A 153 -7.66 -9.90 -17.47
N THR A 154 -8.57 -10.74 -16.95
CA THR A 154 -9.72 -11.28 -17.71
C THR A 154 -10.95 -10.38 -17.73
N LYS A 155 -11.05 -9.42 -16.81
CA LYS A 155 -12.19 -8.51 -16.66
C LYS A 155 -12.12 -7.24 -17.53
N ASN A 156 -11.25 -7.22 -18.55
CA ASN A 156 -11.11 -6.11 -19.50
C ASN A 156 -11.58 -6.51 -20.90
#